data_AF-A0A2E6ND55-F1
#
_entry.id   AF-A0A2E6ND55-F1
#
_cell.length_a   1.000
_cell.length_b   1.000
_cell.length_c   1.000
_cell.angle_alpha   90.00
_cell.angle_beta   90.00
_cell.angle_gamma   90.00
#
_symmetry.space_group_name_H-M   'P 1'
#
loop_
_entity.id
_entity.type
_entity.pdbx_description
1 polymer ?
#
loop_
_entity_poly.entity_id
_entity_poly.type
_entity_poly.pdbx_seq_one_letter_code
_entity_poly.pdbx_strand_id
1 'polypeptide(L)'
;MREIKEKIRNNEITYLSDEKLIQEVIFQLDKNINNDKKKWKQLLFDVIRKWKLSNEKFSTNQINYLIGGEAFNWKTLAIRLASQSKNLSNNEEFWKWVNESDHNGDIPEKDLKDFLGYEKFRAHLSYFYGVIVEQALIASVEDSQIKKTISSGILSNKEEIKSVYNIIYGDSREHLWQIFRMEYQIDILSTSFSVSDQESFVYWLFKLRLQNSDPARIASDTKQGLIKLEEIKNSKILRNKISNHKRL
;
A
#
# COMPACT_ATOMS: atom_id res chain seq x y z
N MET A 1 11.36 -38.28 -3.71
CA MET A 1 10.00 -37.92 -3.19
C MET A 1 10.04 -37.28 -1.80
N ARG A 2 10.84 -37.77 -0.83
CA ARG A 2 11.01 -37.11 0.48
C ARG A 2 11.79 -35.79 0.41
N GLU A 3 12.86 -35.73 -0.40
CA GLU A 3 13.65 -34.49 -0.60
C GLU A 3 12.87 -33.37 -1.31
N ILE A 4 11.95 -33.70 -2.21
CA ILE A 4 11.12 -32.69 -2.89
C ILE A 4 10.09 -32.09 -1.91
N LYS A 5 9.55 -32.91 -1.01
CA LYS A 5 8.65 -32.44 0.05
C LYS A 5 9.37 -31.62 1.11
N GLU A 6 10.63 -31.90 1.43
CA GLU A 6 11.42 -31.05 2.32
C GLU A 6 11.85 -29.73 1.67
N LYS A 7 12.16 -29.72 0.36
CA LYS A 7 12.45 -28.47 -0.35
C LYS A 7 11.24 -27.54 -0.50
N ILE A 8 10.03 -28.09 -0.59
CA ILE A 8 8.78 -27.30 -0.52
C ILE A 8 8.55 -26.74 0.90
N ARG A 9 9.01 -27.45 1.93
CA ARG A 9 8.86 -27.05 3.34
C ARG A 9 9.82 -25.93 3.76
N ASN A 10 10.95 -25.77 3.07
CA ASN A 10 12.01 -24.83 3.44
C ASN A 10 12.12 -23.57 2.54
N ASN A 11 11.19 -23.34 1.58
CA ASN A 11 11.22 -22.13 0.74
C ASN A 11 12.55 -21.93 -0.06
N GLU A 12 13.28 -23.01 -0.34
CA GLU A 12 14.66 -22.98 -0.86
C GLU A 12 14.79 -23.19 -2.38
N ILE A 13 13.69 -23.25 -3.15
CA ILE A 13 13.73 -23.31 -4.63
C ILE A 13 12.94 -22.16 -5.27
N THR A 14 13.15 -20.92 -4.84
CA THR A 14 12.41 -19.76 -5.37
C THR A 14 13.30 -18.69 -6.06
N TYR A 15 14.57 -18.98 -6.38
CA TYR A 15 15.52 -17.89 -6.68
C TYR A 15 16.09 -17.84 -8.11
N LEU A 16 16.42 -18.95 -8.78
CA LEU A 16 17.15 -18.87 -10.07
C LEU A 16 16.28 -18.73 -11.34
N SER A 17 15.09 -19.34 -11.37
CA SER A 17 14.18 -19.24 -12.52
C SER A 17 13.52 -17.87 -12.61
N ASP A 18 13.20 -17.31 -11.45
CA ASP A 18 12.43 -16.08 -11.34
C ASP A 18 13.34 -14.87 -11.57
N GLU A 19 14.58 -14.88 -11.10
CA GLU A 19 15.56 -13.82 -11.41
C GLU A 19 15.82 -13.66 -12.91
N LYS A 20 15.99 -14.78 -13.65
CA LYS A 20 16.19 -14.71 -15.10
C LYS A 20 14.94 -14.18 -15.83
N LEU A 21 13.75 -14.57 -15.37
CA LEU A 21 12.49 -14.07 -15.90
C LEU A 21 12.31 -12.57 -15.60
N ILE A 22 12.67 -12.13 -14.39
CA ILE A 22 12.64 -10.72 -13.96
C ILE A 22 13.59 -9.89 -14.83
N GLN A 23 14.82 -10.36 -15.04
CA GLN A 23 15.81 -9.68 -15.89
C GLN A 23 15.31 -9.56 -17.34
N GLU A 24 14.69 -10.61 -17.89
CA GLU A 24 14.09 -10.56 -19.23
C GLU A 24 12.96 -9.52 -19.30
N VAL A 25 12.07 -9.50 -18.30
CA VAL A 25 10.98 -8.52 -18.21
C VAL A 25 11.52 -7.09 -18.17
N ILE A 26 12.55 -6.83 -17.37
CA ILE A 26 13.19 -5.50 -17.27
C ILE A 26 13.91 -5.13 -18.57
N PHE A 27 14.59 -6.08 -19.20
CA PHE A 27 15.23 -5.86 -20.49
C PHE A 27 14.22 -5.46 -21.56
N GLN A 28 13.08 -6.15 -21.64
CA GLN A 28 12.01 -5.80 -22.59
C GLN A 28 11.37 -4.45 -22.25
N LEU A 29 11.19 -4.12 -20.96
CA LEU A 29 10.72 -2.81 -20.53
C LEU A 29 11.66 -1.69 -21.01
N ASP A 30 12.95 -1.82 -20.76
CA ASP A 30 13.95 -0.83 -21.18
C ASP A 30 14.01 -0.70 -22.71
N LYS A 31 13.99 -1.82 -23.43
CA LYS A 31 13.96 -1.83 -24.90
C LYS A 31 12.73 -1.08 -25.44
N ASN A 32 11.56 -1.32 -24.87
CA ASN A 32 10.32 -0.69 -25.32
C ASN A 32 10.28 0.80 -24.99
N ILE A 33 10.75 1.19 -23.79
CA ILE A 33 10.83 2.61 -23.39
C ILE A 33 11.80 3.37 -24.32
N ASN A 34 12.89 2.76 -24.75
CA ASN A 34 13.81 3.39 -25.69
C ASN A 34 13.17 3.66 -27.06
N ASN A 35 12.25 2.80 -27.50
CA ASN A 35 11.54 2.95 -28.77
C ASN A 35 10.43 4.01 -28.71
N ASP A 36 9.71 4.12 -27.59
CA ASP A 36 8.65 5.12 -27.38
C ASP A 36 8.74 5.74 -25.98
N LYS A 37 9.67 6.70 -25.84
CA LYS A 37 9.96 7.36 -24.56
C LYS A 37 8.75 8.07 -23.95
N LYS A 38 7.73 8.43 -24.73
CA LYS A 38 6.54 9.14 -24.25
C LYS A 38 5.49 8.21 -23.63
N LYS A 39 5.55 6.89 -23.90
CA LYS A 39 4.57 5.90 -23.42
C LYS A 39 5.08 5.02 -22.28
N TRP A 40 6.12 5.45 -21.57
CA TRP A 40 6.72 4.66 -20.48
C TRP A 40 5.71 4.24 -19.41
N LYS A 41 4.68 5.05 -19.12
CA LYS A 41 3.59 4.70 -18.18
C LYS A 41 2.80 3.47 -18.63
N GLN A 42 2.33 3.49 -19.88
CA GLN A 42 1.57 2.36 -20.45
C GLN A 42 2.43 1.09 -20.48
N LEU A 43 3.67 1.20 -20.94
CA LEU A 43 4.62 0.08 -20.98
C LEU A 43 4.90 -0.50 -19.59
N LEU A 44 5.00 0.36 -18.57
CA LEU A 44 5.14 -0.06 -17.18
C LEU A 44 3.91 -0.83 -16.70
N PHE A 45 2.70 -0.34 -16.98
CA PHE A 45 1.48 -1.05 -16.58
C PHE A 45 1.29 -2.38 -17.33
N ASP A 46 1.71 -2.47 -18.60
CA ASP A 46 1.73 -3.73 -19.35
C ASP A 46 2.65 -4.77 -18.70
N VAL A 47 3.79 -4.33 -18.16
CA VAL A 47 4.70 -5.19 -17.39
C VAL A 47 4.07 -5.57 -16.05
N ILE A 48 3.51 -4.61 -15.32
CA ILE A 48 2.82 -4.84 -14.04
C ILE A 48 1.69 -5.88 -14.20
N ARG A 49 0.93 -5.81 -15.30
CA ARG A 49 -0.13 -6.76 -15.61
C ARG A 49 0.38 -8.19 -15.77
N LYS A 50 1.56 -8.36 -16.38
CA LYS A 50 2.19 -9.67 -16.60
C LYS A 50 2.95 -10.19 -15.39
N TRP A 51 3.23 -9.34 -14.40
CA TRP A 51 3.97 -9.70 -13.20
C TRP A 51 3.20 -10.70 -12.33
N LYS A 52 3.82 -11.85 -12.04
CA LYS A 52 3.14 -12.98 -11.37
C LYS A 52 3.46 -13.11 -9.88
N LEU A 53 4.57 -12.53 -9.42
CA LEU A 53 4.99 -12.68 -8.03
C LEU A 53 4.14 -11.79 -7.12
N SER A 54 3.62 -12.37 -6.03
CA SER A 54 2.92 -11.66 -4.96
C SER A 54 3.90 -10.92 -4.05
N ASN A 55 5.08 -11.51 -3.85
CA ASN A 55 6.19 -10.97 -3.08
C ASN A 55 7.50 -11.53 -3.65
N GLU A 56 8.60 -10.87 -3.32
CA GLU A 56 9.95 -11.36 -3.62
C GLU A 56 10.92 -10.88 -2.55
N LYS A 57 12.07 -11.54 -2.46
CA LYS A 57 13.21 -11.04 -1.69
C LYS A 57 14.15 -10.36 -2.68
N PHE A 58 14.31 -9.05 -2.52
CA PHE A 58 15.19 -8.25 -3.38
C PHE A 58 16.26 -7.57 -2.52
N SER A 59 17.53 -7.84 -2.86
CA SER A 59 18.66 -7.49 -2.00
C SER A 59 18.47 -8.09 -0.59
N THR A 60 18.44 -7.28 0.45
CA THR A 60 18.20 -7.71 1.84
C THR A 60 16.73 -7.65 2.26
N ASN A 61 15.86 -7.06 1.44
CA ASN A 61 14.51 -6.71 1.86
C ASN A 61 13.48 -7.64 1.22
N GLN A 62 12.50 -8.05 2.02
CA GLN A 62 11.31 -8.69 1.51
C GLN A 62 10.35 -7.61 1.03
N ILE A 63 9.93 -7.69 -0.23
CA ILE A 63 8.99 -6.76 -0.84
C ILE A 63 7.72 -7.53 -1.15
N ASN A 64 6.60 -7.06 -0.61
CA ASN A 64 5.30 -7.67 -0.84
C ASN A 64 4.42 -6.69 -1.61
N TYR A 65 3.94 -7.13 -2.77
CA TYR A 65 3.09 -6.36 -3.67
C TYR A 65 1.61 -6.67 -3.45
N LEU A 66 1.29 -7.86 -2.94
CA LEU A 66 -0.06 -8.35 -2.75
C LEU A 66 -0.32 -8.53 -1.25
N ILE A 67 -0.71 -7.42 -0.62
CA ILE A 67 -0.97 -7.31 0.81
C ILE A 67 -2.12 -8.24 1.19
N GLY A 68 -1.91 -9.05 2.23
CA GLY A 68 -2.88 -10.05 2.67
C GLY A 68 -3.30 -11.09 1.61
N GLY A 69 -2.55 -11.21 0.49
CA GLY A 69 -2.90 -12.09 -0.63
C GLY A 69 -4.00 -11.56 -1.56
N GLU A 70 -4.51 -10.35 -1.33
CA GLU A 70 -5.69 -9.82 -2.04
C GLU A 70 -5.53 -8.35 -2.49
N ALA A 71 -4.83 -7.53 -1.70
CA ALA A 71 -4.72 -6.09 -1.92
C ALA A 71 -3.42 -5.73 -2.66
N PHE A 72 -3.52 -5.39 -3.95
CA PHE A 72 -2.38 -5.12 -4.81
C PHE A 72 -1.89 -3.66 -4.73
N ASN A 73 -0.68 -3.46 -4.24
CA ASN A 73 0.03 -2.18 -4.20
C ASN A 73 0.88 -1.98 -5.47
N TRP A 74 0.29 -1.41 -6.51
CA TRP A 74 0.98 -1.23 -7.80
C TRP A 74 2.17 -0.28 -7.72
N LYS A 75 2.16 0.72 -6.83
CA LYS A 75 3.24 1.70 -6.69
C LYS A 75 4.52 1.03 -6.19
N THR A 76 4.40 0.12 -5.23
CA THR A 76 5.55 -0.67 -4.73
C THR A 76 6.18 -1.51 -5.85
N LEU A 77 5.36 -2.14 -6.70
CA LEU A 77 5.87 -2.87 -7.86
C LEU A 77 6.50 -1.93 -8.91
N ALA A 78 5.88 -0.77 -9.16
CA ALA A 78 6.42 0.23 -10.08
C ALA A 78 7.81 0.72 -9.64
N ILE A 79 7.98 1.08 -8.36
CA ILE A 79 9.26 1.50 -7.77
C ILE A 79 10.28 0.37 -7.89
N ARG A 80 9.86 -0.87 -7.63
CA ARG A 80 10.74 -2.03 -7.77
C ARG A 80 11.23 -2.25 -9.21
N LEU A 81 10.33 -2.14 -10.18
CA LEU A 81 10.70 -2.29 -11.60
C LEU A 81 11.64 -1.17 -12.03
N ALA A 82 11.37 0.05 -11.58
CA ALA A 82 12.21 1.21 -11.87
C ALA A 82 13.60 1.13 -11.23
N SER A 83 13.77 0.47 -10.09
CA SER A 83 15.08 0.35 -9.43
C SER A 83 16.09 -0.50 -10.22
N GLN A 84 15.62 -1.38 -11.11
CA GLN A 84 16.49 -2.18 -12.00
C GLN A 84 16.43 -1.74 -13.47
N SER A 85 15.42 -0.99 -13.89
CA SER A 85 15.32 -0.42 -15.24
C SER A 85 16.26 0.78 -15.38
N LYS A 86 17.19 0.73 -16.34
CA LYS A 86 18.16 1.82 -16.58
C LYS A 86 17.49 3.10 -17.06
N ASN A 87 16.37 2.96 -17.77
CA ASN A 87 15.63 4.10 -18.28
C ASN A 87 14.78 4.77 -17.20
N LEU A 88 14.06 3.98 -16.39
CA LEU A 88 13.19 4.53 -15.35
C LEU A 88 13.96 5.01 -14.13
N SER A 89 15.07 4.36 -13.76
CA SER A 89 15.86 4.75 -12.58
C SER A 89 16.36 6.20 -12.67
N ASN A 90 16.71 6.64 -13.88
CA ASN A 90 17.22 7.99 -14.17
C ASN A 90 16.13 8.97 -14.61
N ASN A 91 14.86 8.55 -14.63
CA ASN A 91 13.76 9.36 -15.09
C ASN A 91 13.15 10.15 -13.91
N GLU A 92 13.49 11.43 -13.79
CA GLU A 92 12.92 12.31 -12.77
C GLU A 92 11.40 12.44 -12.88
N GLU A 93 10.85 12.38 -14.10
CA GLU A 93 9.40 12.41 -14.33
C GLU A 93 8.72 11.18 -13.71
N PHE A 94 9.34 10.00 -13.81
CA PHE A 94 8.85 8.78 -13.17
C PHE A 94 8.77 8.94 -11.65
N TRP A 95 9.87 9.38 -11.02
CA TRP A 95 9.95 9.53 -9.57
C TRP A 95 9.00 10.59 -9.04
N LYS A 96 8.84 11.70 -9.78
CA LYS A 96 7.83 12.70 -9.46
C LYS A 96 6.43 12.11 -9.57
N TRP A 97 6.12 11.45 -10.68
CA TRP A 97 4.80 10.87 -10.93
C TRP A 97 4.42 9.80 -9.89
N VAL A 98 5.28 8.82 -9.60
CA VAL A 98 4.92 7.74 -8.67
C VAL A 98 4.62 8.27 -7.25
N ASN A 99 5.32 9.34 -6.84
CA ASN A 99 5.17 9.99 -5.53
C ASN A 99 4.01 11.00 -5.46
N GLU A 100 3.69 11.68 -6.57
CA GLU A 100 2.69 12.74 -6.59
C GLU A 100 1.32 12.30 -7.10
N SER A 101 1.29 11.29 -7.98
CA SER A 101 0.06 10.79 -8.57
C SER A 101 -0.93 10.29 -7.53
N ASP A 102 -2.21 10.34 -7.88
CA ASP A 102 -3.25 9.73 -7.07
C ASP A 102 -3.13 8.19 -7.02
N HIS A 103 -4.10 7.56 -6.38
CA HIS A 103 -4.14 6.11 -6.24
C HIS A 103 -4.24 5.39 -7.60
N ASN A 104 -4.77 6.04 -8.64
CA ASN A 104 -4.90 5.48 -9.99
C ASN A 104 -3.74 5.88 -10.91
N GLY A 105 -2.72 6.57 -10.39
CA GLY A 105 -1.59 7.00 -11.20
C GLY A 105 -1.93 8.17 -12.13
N ASP A 106 -2.94 8.97 -11.80
CA ASP A 106 -3.52 10.04 -12.64
C ASP A 106 -4.04 9.52 -13.99
N ILE A 107 -4.42 8.24 -14.04
CA ILE A 107 -5.02 7.59 -15.21
C ILE A 107 -6.53 7.45 -14.96
N PRO A 108 -7.40 7.72 -15.95
CA PRO A 108 -8.82 7.45 -15.83
C PRO A 108 -9.08 5.99 -15.43
N GLU A 109 -10.03 5.77 -14.54
CA GLU A 109 -10.28 4.44 -13.96
C GLU A 109 -10.51 3.36 -15.03
N LYS A 110 -11.24 3.71 -16.10
CA LYS A 110 -11.50 2.82 -17.24
C LYS A 110 -10.20 2.35 -17.91
N ASP A 111 -9.28 3.29 -18.18
CA ASP A 111 -8.03 3.00 -18.86
C ASP A 111 -7.10 2.20 -17.93
N LEU A 112 -7.07 2.53 -16.64
CA LEU A 112 -6.29 1.77 -15.65
C LEU A 112 -6.78 0.32 -15.54
N LYS A 113 -8.10 0.10 -15.58
CA LYS A 113 -8.69 -1.24 -15.60
C LYS A 113 -8.27 -2.03 -16.83
N ASP A 114 -8.21 -1.39 -18.00
CA ASP A 114 -7.77 -2.02 -19.24
C ASP A 114 -6.26 -2.36 -19.19
N PHE A 115 -5.45 -1.48 -18.61
CA PHE A 115 -4.00 -1.68 -18.46
C PHE A 115 -3.65 -2.76 -17.44
N LEU A 116 -4.28 -2.79 -16.27
CA LEU A 116 -4.02 -3.79 -15.23
C LEU A 116 -4.70 -5.14 -15.52
N GLY A 117 -5.82 -5.11 -16.23
CA GLY A 117 -6.73 -6.25 -16.35
C GLY A 117 -7.61 -6.41 -15.10
N TYR A 118 -8.70 -7.17 -15.25
CA TYR A 118 -9.77 -7.26 -14.26
C TYR A 118 -9.31 -7.68 -12.86
N GLU A 119 -8.54 -8.78 -12.75
CA GLU A 119 -8.10 -9.32 -11.46
C GLU A 119 -7.19 -8.35 -10.69
N LYS A 120 -6.14 -7.82 -11.33
CA LYS A 120 -5.21 -6.87 -10.70
C LYS A 120 -5.88 -5.52 -10.42
N PHE A 121 -6.83 -5.10 -11.24
CA PHE A 121 -7.61 -3.89 -10.97
C PHE A 121 -8.49 -4.07 -9.73
N ARG A 122 -9.17 -5.21 -9.58
CA ARG A 122 -9.93 -5.54 -8.36
C ARG A 122 -9.03 -5.59 -7.12
N ALA A 123 -7.86 -6.20 -7.25
CA ALA A 123 -6.86 -6.24 -6.18
C ALA A 123 -6.35 -4.83 -5.82
N HIS A 124 -6.15 -3.96 -6.82
CA HIS A 124 -5.80 -2.55 -6.63
C HIS A 124 -6.88 -1.79 -5.85
N LEU A 125 -8.16 -1.96 -6.20
CA LEU A 125 -9.27 -1.38 -5.43
C LEU A 125 -9.29 -1.90 -3.99
N SER A 126 -8.99 -3.18 -3.79
CA SER A 126 -8.88 -3.78 -2.45
C SER A 126 -7.77 -3.12 -1.62
N TYR A 127 -6.64 -2.78 -2.24
CA TYR A 127 -5.58 -2.00 -1.59
C TYR A 127 -6.00 -0.56 -1.31
N PHE A 128 -6.64 0.11 -2.27
CA PHE A 128 -7.09 1.48 -2.08
C PHE A 128 -8.08 1.60 -0.93
N TYR A 129 -9.15 0.81 -0.92
CA TYR A 129 -10.16 0.87 0.14
C TYR A 129 -9.68 0.23 1.45
N GLY A 130 -9.01 -0.92 1.36
CA GLY A 130 -8.65 -1.69 2.55
C GLY A 130 -7.38 -1.22 3.26
N VAL A 131 -6.52 -0.44 2.60
CA VAL A 131 -5.30 0.10 3.21
C VAL A 131 -5.33 1.62 3.25
N ILE A 132 -5.42 2.28 2.08
CA ILE A 132 -5.26 3.73 1.99
C ILE A 132 -6.42 4.46 2.66
N VAL A 133 -7.66 4.09 2.35
CA VAL A 133 -8.86 4.69 2.96
C VAL A 133 -8.96 4.34 4.44
N GLU A 134 -8.60 3.11 4.83
CA GLU A 134 -8.61 2.69 6.24
C GLU A 134 -7.60 3.48 7.09
N GLN A 135 -6.38 3.72 6.58
CA GLN A 135 -5.41 4.62 7.21
C GLN A 135 -5.95 6.04 7.35
N ALA A 136 -6.62 6.55 6.31
CA ALA A 136 -7.23 7.88 6.35
C ALA A 136 -8.38 7.96 7.37
N LEU A 137 -9.16 6.89 7.53
CA LEU A 137 -10.17 6.79 8.59
C LEU A 137 -9.53 6.86 9.98
N ILE A 138 -8.48 6.08 10.24
CA ILE A 138 -7.73 6.12 11.51
C ILE A 138 -7.25 7.56 11.79
N ALA A 139 -6.61 8.21 10.80
CA ALA A 139 -6.14 9.59 10.93
C ALA A 139 -7.28 10.60 11.16
N SER A 140 -8.45 10.39 10.55
CA SER A 140 -9.64 11.24 10.74
C SER A 140 -10.15 11.21 12.18
N VAL A 141 -10.22 10.00 12.76
CA VAL A 141 -10.65 9.80 14.14
C VAL A 141 -9.60 10.34 15.11
N GLU A 142 -8.31 10.14 14.82
CA GLU A 142 -7.20 10.71 15.59
C GLU A 142 -7.27 12.24 15.67
N ASP A 143 -7.40 12.91 14.52
CA ASP A 143 -7.55 14.36 14.44
C ASP A 143 -8.77 14.85 15.25
N SER A 144 -9.87 14.11 15.20
CA SER A 144 -11.08 14.43 15.95
C SER A 144 -10.87 14.31 17.45
N GLN A 145 -10.09 13.32 17.92
CA GLN A 145 -9.71 13.21 19.34
C GLN A 145 -8.78 14.34 19.77
N ILE A 146 -7.76 14.66 18.97
CA ILE A 146 -6.84 15.77 19.27
C ILE A 146 -7.60 17.09 19.40
N LYS A 147 -8.50 17.39 18.46
CA LYS A 147 -9.34 18.59 18.51
C LYS A 147 -10.21 18.66 19.76
N LYS A 148 -10.82 17.53 20.16
CA LYS A 148 -11.61 17.45 21.40
C LYS A 148 -10.75 17.76 22.61
N THR A 149 -9.61 17.09 22.77
CA THR A 149 -8.68 17.31 23.89
C THR A 149 -8.25 18.77 23.99
N ILE A 150 -7.84 19.38 22.87
CA ILE A 150 -7.45 20.80 22.83
C ILE A 150 -8.63 21.70 23.25
N SER A 151 -9.83 21.45 22.72
CA SER A 151 -11.01 22.29 22.99
C SER A 151 -11.52 22.19 24.43
N SER A 152 -11.29 21.06 25.12
CA SER A 152 -11.78 20.84 26.47
C SER A 152 -10.92 21.52 27.54
N GLY A 153 -9.71 22.01 27.21
CA GLY A 153 -8.79 22.62 28.18
C GLY A 153 -8.33 21.68 29.31
N ILE A 154 -8.68 20.40 29.23
CA ILE A 154 -8.33 19.37 30.20
C ILE A 154 -6.88 18.98 29.94
N LEU A 155 -6.02 19.17 30.95
CA LEU A 155 -4.74 18.45 31.05
C LEU A 155 -5.09 16.97 31.17
N SER A 156 -5.14 16.27 30.03
CA SER A 156 -5.68 14.93 29.90
C SER A 156 -5.23 14.01 31.04
N ASN A 157 -6.16 13.58 31.88
CA ASN A 157 -5.93 12.42 32.71
C ASN A 157 -5.79 11.24 31.74
N LYS A 158 -4.60 10.62 31.67
CA LYS A 158 -4.23 9.65 30.63
C LYS A 158 -5.13 8.40 30.59
N GLU A 159 -5.93 8.17 31.63
CA GLU A 159 -6.66 6.92 31.86
C GLU A 159 -8.01 6.82 31.13
N GLU A 160 -8.59 7.92 30.62
CA GLU A 160 -9.94 7.90 29.99
C GLU A 160 -9.98 8.13 28.48
N ILE A 161 -8.85 8.42 27.82
CA ILE A 161 -8.84 8.57 26.36
C ILE A 161 -8.88 7.18 25.71
N LYS A 162 -10.06 6.77 25.25
CA LYS A 162 -10.19 5.61 24.36
C LYS A 162 -9.27 5.81 23.16
N SER A 163 -8.38 4.84 22.92
CA SER A 163 -7.51 4.87 21.75
C SER A 163 -8.36 4.95 20.46
N VAL A 164 -7.80 5.50 19.39
CA VAL A 164 -8.44 5.57 18.07
C VAL A 164 -8.92 4.18 17.62
N TYR A 165 -8.16 3.14 17.94
CA TYR A 165 -8.48 1.76 17.61
C TYR A 165 -9.67 1.23 18.42
N ASN A 166 -9.79 1.62 19.70
CA ASN A 166 -10.96 1.26 20.50
C ASN A 166 -12.26 1.86 19.94
N ILE A 167 -12.18 3.06 19.36
CA ILE A 167 -13.33 3.74 18.76
C ILE A 167 -13.77 3.02 17.48
N ILE A 168 -12.82 2.71 16.59
CA ILE A 168 -13.12 2.15 15.27
C ILE A 168 -13.40 0.65 15.35
N TYR A 169 -12.57 -0.11 16.06
CA TYR A 169 -12.56 -1.58 16.05
C TYR A 169 -13.00 -2.21 17.37
N GLY A 170 -13.20 -1.42 18.43
CA GLY A 170 -13.66 -1.90 19.73
C GLY A 170 -12.56 -2.36 20.69
N ASP A 171 -11.28 -2.35 20.27
CA ASP A 171 -10.16 -2.87 21.06
C ASP A 171 -8.89 -2.02 20.91
N SER A 172 -7.90 -2.22 21.78
CA SER A 172 -6.62 -1.51 21.74
C SER A 172 -5.78 -1.94 20.55
N ARG A 173 -4.92 -1.04 20.05
CA ARG A 173 -4.02 -1.34 18.93
C ARG A 173 -3.11 -2.52 19.26
N GLU A 174 -2.61 -2.56 20.48
CA GLU A 174 -1.67 -3.57 20.97
C GLU A 174 -2.31 -4.96 21.00
N HIS A 175 -3.55 -5.06 21.47
CA HIS A 175 -4.27 -6.32 21.50
C HIS A 175 -4.66 -6.79 20.10
N LEU A 176 -5.19 -5.90 19.25
CA LEU A 176 -5.47 -6.20 17.84
C LEU A 176 -4.22 -6.65 17.09
N TRP A 177 -3.09 -6.00 17.36
CA TRP A 177 -1.79 -6.36 16.81
C TRP A 177 -1.36 -7.78 17.22
N GLN A 178 -1.56 -8.16 18.48
CA GLN A 178 -1.28 -9.51 18.95
C GLN A 178 -2.16 -10.55 18.26
N ILE A 179 -3.47 -10.28 18.13
CA ILE A 179 -4.41 -11.16 17.42
C ILE A 179 -3.97 -11.36 15.97
N PHE A 180 -3.67 -10.27 15.26
CA PHE A 180 -3.15 -10.32 13.90
C PHE A 180 -1.90 -11.19 13.79
N ARG A 181 -0.91 -11.01 14.68
CA ARG A 181 0.32 -11.83 14.64
C ARG A 181 0.06 -13.31 14.90
N MET A 182 -0.84 -13.63 15.82
CA MET A 182 -1.23 -15.02 16.08
C MET A 182 -1.91 -15.66 14.87
N GLU A 183 -2.83 -14.95 14.22
CA GLU A 183 -3.55 -15.45 13.05
C GLU A 183 -2.63 -15.69 11.85
N TYR A 184 -1.67 -14.79 11.62
CA TYR A 184 -0.71 -14.87 10.51
C TYR A 184 0.58 -15.62 10.86
N GLN A 185 0.67 -16.22 12.04
CA GLN A 185 1.85 -16.97 12.53
C GLN A 185 3.15 -16.15 12.45
N ILE A 186 3.05 -14.84 12.66
CA ILE A 186 4.19 -13.92 12.69
C ILE A 186 4.83 -14.05 14.08
N ASP A 187 6.15 -14.18 14.13
CA ASP A 187 6.88 -14.29 15.39
C ASP A 187 6.57 -13.09 16.31
N ILE A 188 6.03 -13.42 17.49
CA ILE A 188 5.58 -12.47 18.51
C ILE A 188 6.79 -11.73 19.12
N LEU A 189 7.96 -12.37 19.09
CA LEU A 189 9.22 -11.83 19.63
C LEU A 189 9.97 -10.94 18.64
N SER A 190 9.61 -10.97 17.35
CA SER A 190 10.23 -10.09 16.36
C SER A 190 9.88 -8.63 16.65
N THR A 191 10.92 -7.80 16.76
CA THR A 191 10.84 -6.34 16.95
C THR A 191 11.06 -5.56 15.67
N SER A 192 11.56 -6.21 14.61
CA SER A 192 11.70 -5.60 13.29
C SER A 192 10.38 -5.64 12.55
N PHE A 193 10.04 -4.52 11.91
CA PHE A 193 8.76 -4.37 11.26
C PHE A 193 8.89 -3.59 9.95
N SER A 194 8.42 -4.17 8.86
CA SER A 194 8.45 -3.53 7.55
C SER A 194 7.20 -2.67 7.33
N VAL A 195 7.29 -1.74 6.38
CA VAL A 195 6.12 -0.97 5.92
C VAL A 195 5.02 -1.91 5.41
N SER A 196 5.39 -3.02 4.76
CA SER A 196 4.40 -3.97 4.24
C SER A 196 3.66 -4.73 5.32
N ASP A 197 4.32 -5.02 6.44
CA ASP A 197 3.65 -5.62 7.58
C ASP A 197 2.61 -4.65 8.18
N GLN A 198 2.92 -3.34 8.19
CA GLN A 198 1.97 -2.32 8.62
C GLN A 198 0.75 -2.26 7.71
N GLU A 199 0.97 -2.28 6.39
CA GLU A 199 -0.10 -2.32 5.39
C GLU A 199 -0.94 -3.60 5.55
N SER A 200 -0.31 -4.74 5.84
CA SER A 200 -0.99 -6.03 6.06
C SER A 200 -1.88 -6.00 7.29
N PHE A 201 -1.43 -5.39 8.39
CA PHE A 201 -2.25 -5.22 9.57
C PHE A 201 -3.41 -4.26 9.36
N VAL A 202 -3.19 -3.14 8.67
CA VAL A 202 -4.27 -2.22 8.30
C VAL A 202 -5.30 -2.95 7.43
N TYR A 203 -4.86 -3.72 6.44
CA TYR A 203 -5.77 -4.50 5.61
C TYR A 203 -6.56 -5.53 6.42
N TRP A 204 -5.93 -6.16 7.41
CA TRP A 204 -6.62 -7.04 8.34
C TRP A 204 -7.65 -6.30 9.20
N LEU A 205 -7.35 -5.11 9.71
CA LEU A 205 -8.29 -4.27 10.46
C LEU A 205 -9.50 -3.87 9.60
N PHE A 206 -9.28 -3.54 8.33
CA PHE A 206 -10.37 -3.30 7.38
C PHE A 206 -11.29 -4.53 7.26
N LYS A 207 -10.72 -5.73 7.10
CA LYS A 207 -11.51 -6.98 7.05
C LYS A 207 -12.27 -7.23 8.35
N LEU A 208 -11.62 -6.99 9.50
CA LEU A 208 -12.24 -7.09 10.83
C LEU A 208 -13.44 -6.14 10.94
N ARG A 209 -13.29 -4.89 10.48
CA ARG A 209 -14.38 -3.89 10.48
C ARG A 209 -15.53 -4.30 9.57
N LEU A 210 -15.24 -4.81 8.38
CA LEU A 210 -16.26 -5.31 7.45
C LEU A 210 -17.08 -6.47 8.03
N GLN A 211 -16.44 -7.35 8.82
CA GLN A 211 -17.11 -8.50 9.42
C GLN A 211 -17.96 -8.13 10.64
N ASN A 212 -17.52 -7.14 11.42
CA ASN A 212 -18.08 -6.84 12.74
C ASN A 212 -18.96 -5.58 12.80
N SER A 213 -19.09 -4.84 11.70
CA SER A 213 -19.90 -3.62 11.63
C SER A 213 -21.14 -3.80 10.76
N ASP A 214 -22.21 -3.07 11.08
CA ASP A 214 -23.37 -3.01 10.20
C ASP A 214 -23.05 -2.23 8.90
N PRO A 215 -23.80 -2.45 7.81
CA PRO A 215 -23.55 -1.80 6.53
C PRO A 215 -23.59 -0.27 6.56
N ALA A 216 -24.42 0.32 7.43
CA ALA A 216 -24.53 1.78 7.52
C ALA A 216 -23.27 2.38 8.17
N ARG A 217 -22.77 1.74 9.23
CA ARG A 217 -21.48 2.10 9.83
C ARG A 217 -20.33 1.95 8.84
N ILE A 218 -20.26 0.83 8.11
CA ILE A 218 -19.22 0.61 7.09
C ILE A 218 -19.20 1.76 6.07
N ALA A 219 -20.36 2.12 5.52
CA ALA A 219 -20.48 3.18 4.53
C ALA A 219 -20.11 4.57 5.11
N SER A 220 -20.54 4.86 6.34
CA SER A 220 -20.21 6.10 7.05
C SER A 220 -18.71 6.24 7.29
N ASP A 221 -18.08 5.21 7.84
CA ASP A 221 -16.65 5.18 8.14
C ASP A 221 -15.81 5.28 6.85
N THR A 222 -16.19 4.54 5.80
CA THR A 222 -15.53 4.65 4.49
C THR A 222 -15.66 6.05 3.90
N LYS A 223 -16.84 6.68 4.01
CA LYS A 223 -17.03 8.08 3.61
C LYS A 223 -16.14 9.03 4.39
N GLN A 224 -16.03 8.84 5.71
CA GLN A 224 -15.15 9.64 6.56
C GLN A 224 -13.67 9.50 6.16
N GLY A 225 -13.21 8.27 5.88
CA GLY A 225 -11.86 8.02 5.38
C GLY A 225 -11.59 8.70 4.02
N LEU A 226 -12.53 8.63 3.10
CA LEU A 226 -12.42 9.29 1.78
C LEU A 226 -12.33 10.83 1.91
N ILE A 227 -13.18 11.43 2.74
CA ILE A 227 -13.13 12.88 3.02
C ILE A 227 -11.76 13.26 3.58
N LYS A 228 -11.25 12.48 4.54
CA LYS A 228 -9.95 12.76 5.14
C LYS A 228 -8.81 12.66 4.12
N LEU A 229 -8.86 11.67 3.23
CA LEU A 229 -7.86 11.51 2.19
C LEU A 229 -7.85 12.71 1.23
N GLU A 230 -9.03 13.24 0.89
CA GLU A 230 -9.17 14.45 0.08
C GLU A 230 -8.60 15.69 0.78
N GLU A 231 -8.87 15.86 2.08
CA GLU A 231 -8.28 16.94 2.90
C GLU A 231 -6.75 16.90 2.90
N ILE A 232 -6.17 15.71 3.07
CA ILE A 232 -4.71 15.50 3.07
C ILE A 232 -4.13 15.86 1.69
N LYS A 233 -4.79 15.43 0.61
CA LYS A 233 -4.39 15.76 -0.78
C LYS A 233 -4.41 17.26 -1.02
N ASN A 234 -5.50 17.94 -0.66
CA ASN A 234 -5.65 19.38 -0.82
C ASN A 234 -4.61 20.16 0.01
N SER A 235 -4.34 19.72 1.24
CA SER A 235 -3.31 20.29 2.10
C SER A 235 -1.91 20.18 1.49
N LYS A 236 -1.58 19.03 0.88
CA LYS A 236 -0.31 18.82 0.15
C LYS A 236 -0.18 19.80 -1.03
N ILE A 237 -1.24 19.97 -1.82
CA ILE A 237 -1.25 20.92 -2.97
C ILE A 237 -1.00 22.36 -2.49
N LEU A 238 -1.67 22.78 -1.42
CA LEU A 238 -1.49 24.13 -0.84
C LEU A 238 -0.05 24.36 -0.35
N ARG A 239 0.52 23.40 0.40
CA ARG A 239 1.91 23.49 0.89
C ARG A 239 2.90 23.62 -0.28
N ASN A 240 2.73 22.82 -1.33
CA ASN A 240 3.60 22.88 -2.51
C ASN A 240 3.54 24.24 -3.22
N LYS A 241 2.34 24.85 -3.35
CA LYS A 241 2.19 26.20 -3.89
C LYS A 241 2.95 27.24 -3.06
N ILE A 242 2.83 27.19 -1.73
CA ILE A 242 3.49 28.12 -0.82
C ILE A 242 5.02 27.97 -0.89
N SER A 243 5.53 26.74 -0.90
CA SER A 243 6.98 26.46 -0.98
C SER A 243 7.59 26.93 -2.30
N ASN A 244 6.86 26.85 -3.41
CA ASN A 244 7.33 27.33 -4.71
C ASN A 244 7.33 28.87 -4.81
N HIS A 245 6.40 29.56 -4.15
CA HIS A 245 6.39 31.03 -4.09
C HIS A 245 7.53 31.62 -3.25
N LYS A 246 8.11 30.86 -2.31
CA LYS A 246 9.27 31.31 -1.49
C LYS A 246 10.62 31.12 -2.17
N ARG A 247 10.67 30.50 -3.35
CA ARG A 247 11.90 30.22 -4.12
C ARG A 247 12.09 31.15 -5.33
N LEU A 248 11.23 32.17 -5.46
CA LEU A 248 11.33 33.27 -6.43
C LEU A 248 11.69 34.55 -5.68
#